data_AF-A0A915D5X3-F1
#
_entry.id   AF-A0A915D5X3-F1
#
_cell.length_a   1.000
_cell.length_b   1.000
_cell.length_c   1.000
_cell.angle_alpha   90.00
_cell.angle_beta   90.00
_cell.angle_gamma   90.00
#
_symmetry.space_group_name_H-M   'P 1'
#
loop_
_entity.id
_entity.type
_entity.pdbx_description
1 polymer ?
#
loop_
_entity_poly.entity_id
_entity_poly.type
_entity_poly.pdbx_seq_one_letter_code
_entity_poly.pdbx_strand_id
1 'polypeptide(L)'
;MYEYANRLKEEIQTRELLEKRCRVLSVAFETLRGHKNHGEASSSINLDTDEDQMDASTSNTYPSERLLTLTIEDIGRELVQAEARLELLDVDQLSVPPTNYEDILRESLKHKRYDMAWVIIREFGLHPYDLLEEVTKQAILADHYLSSVGECDTEWALANRQFLVKTRGKHASHWKVVISYVELALQHWPHDTKILRTVAYVFLGYSVQIPAWLETQYKASILAIFCVL
;
A
#
# COMPACT_ATOMS: atom_id res chain seq x y z
N MET A 1 12.44 4.29 -20.84
CA MET A 1 11.57 4.88 -19.79
C MET A 1 11.98 4.41 -18.40
N TYR A 2 12.06 3.11 -18.14
CA TYR A 2 12.48 2.60 -16.82
C TYR A 2 13.90 3.03 -16.40
N GLU A 3 14.89 2.96 -17.31
CA GLU A 3 16.24 3.51 -17.07
C GLU A 3 16.24 4.98 -16.65
N TYR A 4 15.38 5.78 -17.29
CA TYR A 4 15.25 7.18 -16.96
C TYR A 4 14.67 7.37 -15.56
N ALA A 5 13.72 6.53 -15.13
CA ALA A 5 13.23 6.53 -13.75
C ALA A 5 14.31 6.11 -12.73
N ASN A 6 15.23 5.20 -13.10
CA ASN A 6 16.36 4.81 -12.26
C ASN A 6 17.37 5.95 -12.08
N ARG A 7 17.72 6.66 -13.17
CA ARG A 7 18.57 7.86 -13.06
C ARG A 7 17.95 8.90 -12.13
N LEU A 8 16.64 9.13 -12.25
CA LEU A 8 15.90 10.03 -11.36
C LEU A 8 15.91 9.59 -9.89
N LYS A 9 16.09 8.30 -9.58
CA LYS A 9 16.14 7.75 -8.21
C LYS A 9 17.46 8.09 -7.50
N GLU A 10 18.55 8.21 -8.26
CA GLU A 10 19.90 8.49 -7.76
C GLU A 10 20.10 9.97 -7.43
N GLU A 11 19.28 10.86 -8.01
CA GLU A 11 19.27 12.28 -7.72
C GLU A 11 18.61 12.61 -6.36
N ILE A 12 18.92 13.78 -5.80
CA ILE A 12 18.26 14.29 -4.59
C ILE A 12 16.76 14.39 -4.85
N GLN A 13 15.96 13.66 -4.09
CA GLN A 13 14.52 13.50 -4.32
C GLN A 13 13.76 14.77 -3.91
N THR A 14 13.66 15.75 -4.81
CA THR A 14 12.73 16.87 -4.68
C THR A 14 11.31 16.44 -5.07
N ARG A 15 10.29 17.21 -4.67
CA ARG A 15 8.89 16.98 -5.05
C ARG A 15 8.72 16.84 -6.57
N GLU A 16 9.31 17.75 -7.34
CA GLU A 16 9.24 17.75 -8.81
C GLU A 16 9.88 16.50 -9.43
N LEU A 17 11.04 16.09 -8.92
CA LEU A 17 11.73 14.88 -9.40
C LEU A 17 10.93 13.63 -9.06
N LEU A 18 10.30 13.58 -7.89
CA LEU A 18 9.47 12.45 -7.48
C LEU A 18 8.18 12.37 -8.31
N GLU A 19 7.49 13.49 -8.56
CA GLU A 19 6.35 13.54 -9.49
C GLU A 19 6.73 13.04 -10.88
N LYS A 20 7.89 13.50 -11.40
CA LYS A 20 8.40 13.07 -12.71
C LYS A 20 8.70 11.57 -12.71
N ARG A 21 9.32 11.05 -11.65
CA ARG A 21 9.62 9.64 -11.50
C ARG A 21 8.35 8.79 -11.45
N CYS A 22 7.33 9.20 -10.68
CA CYS A 22 6.01 8.54 -10.67
C CYS A 22 5.44 8.46 -12.08
N ARG A 23 5.38 9.58 -12.83
CA ARG A 23 4.85 9.58 -14.21
C ARG A 23 5.60 8.63 -15.14
N VAL A 24 6.93 8.62 -15.09
CA VAL A 24 7.76 7.75 -15.94
C VAL A 24 7.55 6.27 -15.57
N LEU A 25 7.47 5.96 -14.27
CA LEU A 25 7.19 4.61 -13.78
C LEU A 25 5.77 4.15 -14.16
N SER A 26 4.75 5.00 -14.06
CA SER A 26 3.39 4.67 -14.48
C SER A 26 3.32 4.34 -15.97
N VAL A 27 4.00 5.14 -16.82
CA VAL A 27 4.06 4.87 -18.27
C VAL A 27 4.79 3.55 -18.55
N ALA A 28 5.92 3.29 -17.88
CA ALA A 28 6.66 2.04 -18.03
C ALA A 28 5.81 0.83 -17.59
N PHE A 29 5.12 0.94 -16.46
CA PHE A 29 4.25 -0.10 -15.91
C PHE A 29 3.10 -0.44 -16.85
N GLU A 30 2.34 0.57 -17.31
CA GLU A 30 1.20 0.35 -18.21
C GLU A 30 1.64 -0.18 -19.58
N THR A 31 2.80 0.26 -20.09
CA THR A 31 3.36 -0.25 -21.35
C THR A 31 3.64 -1.75 -21.24
N LEU A 32 4.32 -2.18 -20.17
CA LEU A 32 4.63 -3.60 -19.95
C LEU A 32 3.38 -4.44 -19.67
N ARG A 33 2.41 -3.87 -18.95
CA ARG A 33 1.11 -4.51 -18.72
C ARG A 33 0.38 -4.78 -20.03
N GLY A 34 0.40 -3.81 -20.95
CA GLY A 34 -0.14 -3.96 -22.30
C GLY A 34 0.52 -5.09 -23.09
N HIS A 35 1.85 -5.22 -23.02
CA HIS A 35 2.59 -6.27 -23.73
C HIS A 35 2.33 -7.66 -23.14
N LYS A 36 2.25 -7.80 -21.81
CA LYS A 36 1.90 -9.06 -21.13
C LYS A 36 0.52 -9.59 -21.53
N ASN A 37 -0.44 -8.70 -21.80
CA ASN A 37 -1.79 -9.07 -22.24
C ASN A 37 -1.88 -9.52 -23.71
N HIS A 38 -0.85 -9.25 -24.53
CA HIS A 38 -0.81 -9.61 -25.96
C HIS A 38 -0.05 -10.92 -26.26
N GLY A 39 0.35 -11.69 -25.25
CA GLY A 39 0.80 -13.08 -25.43
C GLY A 39 2.28 -13.28 -25.71
N GLU A 40 3.12 -12.26 -25.59
CA GLU A 40 4.58 -12.45 -25.60
C GLU A 40 5.06 -12.86 -24.20
N ALA A 41 5.25 -14.17 -24.05
CA ALA A 41 5.79 -14.76 -22.83
C ALA A 41 7.24 -14.28 -22.60
N SER A 42 7.46 -13.65 -21.45
CA SER A 42 8.71 -13.07 -20.92
C SER A 42 8.94 -11.60 -21.28
N SER A 43 8.20 -10.69 -20.62
CA SER A 43 8.59 -9.28 -20.52
C SER A 43 9.73 -9.15 -19.51
N SER A 44 10.95 -9.42 -19.96
CA SER A 44 12.18 -9.03 -19.27
C SER A 44 12.82 -7.89 -20.03
N ILE A 45 12.96 -6.71 -19.40
CA ILE A 45 13.72 -5.60 -19.98
C ILE A 45 15.20 -5.87 -19.70
N ASN A 46 16.00 -6.01 -20.75
CA ASN A 46 17.46 -6.01 -20.65
C ASN A 46 17.92 -4.57 -20.45
N LEU A 47 18.70 -4.31 -19.41
CA LEU A 47 19.28 -3.00 -19.11
C LEU A 47 20.76 -3.04 -19.47
N ASP A 48 21.10 -2.58 -20.66
CA ASP A 48 22.49 -2.40 -21.07
C ASP A 48 23.01 -1.12 -20.41
N THR A 49 24.06 -1.25 -19.61
CA THR A 49 24.74 -0.11 -18.96
C THR A 49 25.97 0.24 -19.79
N ASP A 50 25.80 1.12 -20.76
CA ASP A 50 26.91 1.66 -21.55
C ASP A 50 27.71 2.68 -20.72
N GLU A 51 28.86 2.25 -20.21
CA GLU A 51 29.98 3.14 -19.90
C GLU A 51 31.10 2.92 -20.93
N ASP A 52 31.11 3.74 -21.98
CA ASP A 52 32.20 3.82 -22.96
C ASP A 52 33.37 4.63 -22.37
N GLN A 53 34.51 3.97 -22.10
CA GLN A 53 35.84 4.55 -22.27
C GLN A 53 36.81 3.53 -22.88
N MET A 54 37.36 3.93 -24.03
CA MET A 54 38.44 3.25 -24.77
C MET A 54 39.65 2.95 -23.88
N ASP A 55 40.13 1.70 -23.91
CA ASP A 55 41.54 1.46 -24.27
C ASP A 55 41.79 0.02 -24.69
N ALA A 56 42.59 -0.12 -25.74
CA ALA A 56 42.88 -1.38 -26.40
C ALA A 56 43.87 -2.24 -25.61
N SER A 57 43.57 -3.54 -25.53
CA SER A 57 44.48 -4.71 -25.62
C SER A 57 44.29 -5.74 -24.50
N THR A 58 44.37 -7.00 -24.92
CA THR A 58 44.62 -8.24 -24.15
C THR A 58 43.46 -8.98 -23.48
N SER A 59 43.45 -10.28 -23.75
CA SER A 59 42.49 -11.31 -23.37
C SER A 59 42.14 -11.36 -21.88
N ASN A 60 40.85 -11.46 -21.56
CA ASN A 60 40.21 -12.64 -20.96
C ASN A 60 38.89 -12.24 -20.30
N THR A 61 37.87 -13.07 -20.54
CA THR A 61 36.63 -13.18 -19.78
C THR A 61 35.80 -11.90 -19.76
N TYR A 62 34.86 -11.79 -20.71
CA TYR A 62 33.73 -10.87 -20.60
C TYR A 62 33.14 -10.97 -19.19
N PRO A 63 33.03 -9.86 -18.42
CA PRO A 63 32.28 -9.90 -17.18
C PRO A 63 30.85 -10.27 -17.59
N SER A 64 30.38 -11.42 -17.11
CA SER A 64 29.02 -11.88 -17.32
C SER A 64 28.08 -10.75 -16.92
N GLU A 65 27.54 -10.06 -17.91
CA GLU A 65 26.48 -9.07 -17.78
C GLU A 65 25.42 -9.68 -16.88
N ARG A 66 25.23 -9.08 -15.70
CA ARG A 66 24.17 -9.50 -14.79
C ARG A 66 22.87 -9.01 -15.41
N LEU A 67 22.34 -9.78 -16.35
CA LEU A 67 20.97 -9.65 -16.87
C LEU A 67 20.01 -9.66 -15.68
N LEU A 68 19.61 -8.46 -15.26
CA LEU A 68 18.63 -8.25 -14.22
C LEU A 68 17.26 -8.35 -14.88
N THR A 69 16.70 -9.56 -14.88
CA THR A 69 15.38 -9.86 -15.41
C THR A 69 14.34 -9.11 -14.58
N LEU A 70 14.00 -7.89 -14.98
CA LEU A 70 13.13 -7.01 -14.20
C LEU A 70 11.67 -7.32 -14.51
N THR A 71 10.90 -7.66 -13.48
CA THR A 71 9.50 -8.06 -13.63
C THR A 71 8.57 -6.85 -13.62
N ILE A 72 7.38 -6.98 -14.17
CA ILE A 72 6.35 -5.93 -14.07
C ILE A 72 5.97 -5.66 -12.62
N GLU A 73 6.03 -6.70 -11.78
CA GLU A 73 5.78 -6.62 -10.34
C GLU A 73 6.87 -5.77 -9.64
N ASP A 74 8.13 -5.82 -10.08
CA ASP A 74 9.19 -4.96 -9.55
C ASP A 74 8.93 -3.48 -9.84
N ILE A 75 8.52 -3.16 -11.07
CA ILE A 75 8.19 -1.78 -11.48
C ILE A 75 6.96 -1.29 -10.74
N GLY A 76 5.97 -2.17 -10.54
CA GLY A 76 4.78 -1.86 -9.74
C GLY A 76 5.14 -1.49 -8.30
N ARG A 77 6.03 -2.26 -7.65
CA ARG A 77 6.51 -1.94 -6.30
C ARG A 77 7.28 -0.63 -6.24
N GLU A 78 8.15 -0.36 -7.22
CA GLU A 78 8.86 0.92 -7.31
C GLU A 78 7.90 2.11 -7.48
N LEU A 79 6.86 1.94 -8.30
CA LEU A 79 5.84 2.96 -8.52
C LEU A 79 5.08 3.27 -7.22
N VAL A 80 4.58 2.23 -6.54
CA VAL A 80 3.85 2.37 -5.27
C VAL A 80 4.69 3.06 -4.21
N GLN A 81 5.98 2.69 -4.10
CA GLN A 81 6.89 3.35 -3.18
C GLN A 81 7.08 4.83 -3.52
N ALA A 82 7.23 5.17 -4.81
CA ALA A 82 7.39 6.56 -5.24
C ALA A 82 6.12 7.39 -4.99
N GLU A 83 4.95 6.85 -5.29
CA GLU A 83 3.64 7.48 -5.04
C GLU A 83 3.42 7.72 -3.55
N ALA A 84 3.67 6.72 -2.70
CA ALA A 84 3.54 6.86 -1.25
C ALA A 84 4.44 7.96 -0.68
N ARG A 85 5.69 8.06 -1.17
CA ARG A 85 6.62 9.12 -0.76
C ARG A 85 6.16 10.50 -1.22
N LEU A 86 5.52 10.58 -2.39
CA LEU A 86 4.98 11.83 -2.92
C LEU A 86 3.80 12.31 -2.07
N GLU A 87 2.91 11.41 -1.69
CA GLU A 87 1.79 11.74 -0.80
C GLU A 87 2.26 12.24 0.57
N LEU A 88 3.34 11.66 1.12
CA LEU A 88 3.92 12.13 2.37
C LEU A 88 4.48 13.57 2.24
N LEU A 89 5.14 13.89 1.13
CA LEU A 89 5.62 15.24 0.84
C LEU A 89 4.49 16.27 0.68
N ASP A 90 3.34 15.86 0.14
CA ASP A 90 2.19 16.75 0.01
C ASP A 90 1.58 17.10 1.38
N VAL A 91 1.78 16.26 2.40
CA VAL A 91 1.34 16.52 3.78
C VAL A 91 2.38 17.31 4.56
N ASP A 92 3.66 17.00 4.41
CA ASP A 92 4.77 17.70 5.07
C ASP A 92 5.89 17.99 4.06
N GLN A 93 5.86 19.19 3.50
CA GLN A 93 6.80 19.63 2.46
C GLN A 93 8.24 19.82 2.97
N LEU A 94 8.44 19.86 4.28
CA LEU A 94 9.74 20.15 4.90
C LEU A 94 10.51 18.90 5.29
N SER A 95 9.83 17.75 5.44
CA SER A 95 10.48 16.49 5.79
C SER A 95 10.88 15.70 4.55
N VAL A 96 12.05 15.06 4.62
CA VAL A 96 12.49 14.13 3.58
C VAL A 96 11.73 12.82 3.78
N PRO A 97 10.92 12.37 2.79
CA PRO A 97 10.12 11.17 2.95
C PRO A 97 11.02 9.94 3.02
N PRO A 98 10.74 9.00 3.95
CA PRO A 98 11.54 7.80 4.13
C PRO A 98 11.60 6.96 2.86
N THR A 99 12.67 6.17 2.72
CA THR A 99 12.84 5.23 1.60
C THR A 99 12.41 3.82 1.97
N ASN A 100 12.48 3.41 3.23
CA ASN A 100 12.02 2.11 3.67
C ASN A 100 10.48 2.05 3.70
N TYR A 101 9.89 1.01 3.10
CA TYR A 101 8.44 0.82 3.05
C TYR A 101 7.77 0.69 4.43
N GLU A 102 8.47 0.16 5.45
CA GLU A 102 7.94 0.08 6.81
C GLU A 102 7.80 1.46 7.45
N ASP A 103 8.79 2.33 7.22
CA ASP A 103 8.78 3.71 7.71
C ASP A 103 7.75 4.55 6.92
N ILE A 104 7.63 4.34 5.61
CA ILE A 104 6.59 4.95 4.77
C ILE A 104 5.21 4.54 5.28
N LEU A 105 5.00 3.26 5.61
CA LEU A 105 3.74 2.78 6.19
C LEU A 105 3.44 3.49 7.51
N ARG A 106 4.41 3.57 8.42
CA ARG A 106 4.26 4.23 9.72
C ARG A 106 3.84 5.70 9.58
N GLU A 107 4.53 6.45 8.73
CA GLU A 107 4.18 7.85 8.47
C GLU A 107 2.81 7.99 7.77
N SER A 108 2.47 7.07 6.86
CA SER A 108 1.15 7.06 6.21
C SER A 108 0.02 6.88 7.23
N LEU A 109 0.20 5.97 8.20
CA LEU A 109 -0.77 5.75 9.29
C LEU A 109 -0.89 6.99 10.19
N LYS A 110 0.23 7.60 10.57
CA LYS A 110 0.28 8.82 11.37
C LYS A 110 -0.46 9.99 10.70
N HIS A 111 -0.34 10.12 9.38
CA HIS A 111 -1.04 11.14 8.59
C HIS A 111 -2.44 10.72 8.12
N LYS A 112 -2.98 9.59 8.61
CA LYS A 112 -4.32 9.06 8.30
C LYS A 112 -4.54 8.80 6.79
N ARG A 113 -3.48 8.48 6.04
CA ARG A 113 -3.50 8.07 4.64
C ARG A 113 -3.67 6.54 4.55
N TYR A 114 -4.83 6.05 4.98
CA TYR A 114 -5.12 4.63 5.11
C TYR A 114 -5.23 3.89 3.77
N ASP A 115 -5.72 4.54 2.72
CA ASP A 115 -5.79 3.96 1.37
C ASP A 115 -4.37 3.64 0.87
N MET A 116 -3.44 4.58 0.98
CA MET A 116 -2.04 4.35 0.63
C MET A 116 -1.37 3.32 1.54
N ALA A 117 -1.61 3.38 2.85
CA ALA A 117 -1.12 2.37 3.79
C ALA A 117 -1.57 0.95 3.41
N TRP A 118 -2.83 0.79 3.00
CA TRP A 118 -3.37 -0.49 2.53
C TRP A 118 -2.67 -0.97 1.25
N VAL A 119 -2.42 -0.08 0.29
CA VAL A 119 -1.68 -0.41 -0.94
C VAL A 119 -0.26 -0.89 -0.60
N ILE A 120 0.47 -0.19 0.28
CA ILE A 120 1.81 -0.59 0.73
C ILE A 120 1.76 -1.97 1.40
N ILE A 121 0.81 -2.20 2.30
CA ILE A 121 0.64 -3.48 2.99
C ILE A 121 0.47 -4.62 1.99
N ARG A 122 -0.39 -4.45 0.99
CA ARG A 122 -0.65 -5.46 -0.03
C ARG A 122 0.57 -5.74 -0.90
N GLU A 123 1.23 -4.70 -1.40
CA GLU A 123 2.30 -4.81 -2.40
C GLU A 123 3.63 -5.32 -1.82
N PHE A 124 3.91 -5.00 -0.55
CA PHE A 124 5.12 -5.42 0.15
C PHE A 124 4.90 -6.62 1.08
N GLY A 125 3.68 -7.18 1.11
CA GLY A 125 3.36 -8.36 1.92
C GLY A 125 3.46 -8.12 3.43
N LEU A 126 3.17 -6.90 3.88
CA LEU A 126 3.19 -6.55 5.30
C LEU A 126 1.92 -7.04 5.98
N HIS A 127 1.92 -7.04 7.31
CA HIS A 127 0.73 -7.38 8.07
C HIS A 127 -0.19 -6.17 8.25
N PRO A 128 -1.53 -6.35 8.17
CA PRO A 128 -2.49 -5.25 8.23
C PRO A 128 -2.80 -4.78 9.66
N TYR A 129 -2.15 -5.33 10.69
CA TYR A 129 -2.57 -5.15 12.08
C TYR A 129 -2.51 -3.68 12.52
N ASP A 130 -1.40 -2.98 12.24
CA ASP A 130 -1.22 -1.58 12.65
C ASP A 130 -2.24 -0.66 11.96
N LEU A 131 -2.55 -0.93 10.69
CA LEU A 131 -3.59 -0.22 9.95
C LEU A 131 -4.96 -0.45 10.59
N LEU A 132 -5.32 -1.71 10.84
CA LEU A 132 -6.61 -2.08 11.42
C LEU A 132 -6.78 -1.54 12.84
N GLU A 133 -5.70 -1.53 13.63
CA GLU A 133 -5.68 -0.94 14.96
C GLU A 133 -5.95 0.58 14.89
N GLU A 134 -5.17 1.31 14.09
CA GLU A 134 -5.26 2.76 14.04
C GLU A 134 -6.58 3.23 13.40
N VAL A 135 -7.07 2.58 12.34
CA VAL A 135 -8.36 2.95 11.71
C VAL A 135 -9.55 2.66 12.63
N THR A 136 -9.52 1.56 13.38
CA THR A 136 -10.57 1.22 14.36
C THR A 136 -10.57 2.23 15.51
N LYS A 137 -9.37 2.57 16.00
CA LYS A 137 -9.21 3.58 17.05
C LYS A 137 -9.74 4.95 16.60
N GLN A 138 -9.38 5.41 15.39
CA GLN A 138 -9.89 6.68 14.87
C GLN A 138 -11.41 6.67 14.66
N ALA A 139 -12.00 5.53 14.27
CA ALA A 139 -13.45 5.38 14.16
C ALA A 139 -14.15 5.51 15.53
N ILE A 140 -13.64 4.86 16.57
CA ILE A 140 -14.19 5.01 17.94
C ILE A 140 -14.08 6.46 18.41
N LEU A 141 -12.93 7.11 18.20
CA LEU A 141 -12.73 8.51 18.56
C LEU A 141 -13.66 9.45 17.78
N ALA A 142 -13.96 9.13 16.52
CA ALA A 142 -14.90 9.89 15.70
C ALA A 142 -16.31 9.85 16.30
N ASP A 143 -16.79 8.69 16.77
CA ASP A 143 -18.10 8.58 17.42
C ASP A 143 -18.19 9.42 18.72
N HIS A 144 -17.13 9.40 19.53
CA HIS A 144 -17.06 10.25 20.72
C HIS A 144 -17.08 11.74 20.36
N TYR A 145 -16.33 12.13 19.32
CA TYR A 145 -16.25 13.51 18.87
C TYR A 145 -17.58 14.01 18.28
N LEU A 146 -18.21 13.20 17.42
CA LEU A 146 -19.53 13.46 16.82
C LEU A 146 -20.61 13.66 17.88
N SER A 147 -20.56 12.88 18.97
CA SER A 147 -21.47 13.02 20.11
C SER A 147 -21.29 14.34 20.87
N SER A 148 -20.13 15.00 20.73
CA SER A 148 -19.78 16.21 21.49
C SER A 148 -19.85 17.52 20.67
N VAL A 149 -19.58 17.49 19.36
CA VAL A 149 -19.47 18.70 18.51
C VAL A 149 -20.50 18.74 17.36
N GLY A 150 -21.26 17.66 17.15
CA GLY A 150 -22.21 17.53 16.03
C GLY A 150 -21.57 16.99 14.75
N GLU A 151 -22.39 16.67 13.75
CA GLU A 151 -22.03 15.97 12.49
C GLU A 151 -20.95 16.71 11.68
N CYS A 152 -19.69 16.51 12.03
CA CYS A 152 -18.56 16.77 11.15
C CYS A 152 -18.09 15.41 10.64
N ASP A 153 -18.46 15.08 9.40
CA ASP A 153 -17.92 13.92 8.71
C ASP A 153 -16.39 13.94 8.84
N THR A 154 -15.83 12.86 9.38
CA THR A 154 -14.39 12.74 9.58
C THR A 154 -13.68 12.86 8.23
N GLU A 155 -12.97 13.98 7.99
CA GLU A 155 -12.30 14.27 6.71
C GLU A 155 -11.41 13.11 6.24
N TRP A 156 -10.75 12.43 7.18
CA TRP A 156 -9.96 11.24 6.88
C TRP A 156 -10.83 10.11 6.30
N ALA A 157 -12.05 9.90 6.76
CA ALA A 157 -12.93 8.85 6.25
C ALA A 157 -13.38 9.14 4.80
N LEU A 158 -13.54 10.43 4.45
CA LEU A 158 -13.83 10.86 3.08
C LEU A 158 -12.61 10.69 2.16
N ALA A 159 -11.41 10.94 2.68
CA ALA A 159 -10.16 10.72 1.95
C ALA A 159 -9.89 9.24 1.68
N ASN A 160 -10.34 8.34 2.58
CA ASN A 160 -10.07 6.90 2.53
C ASN A 160 -11.27 6.10 1.99
N ARG A 161 -11.73 6.46 0.80
CA ARG A 161 -12.94 5.87 0.19
C ARG A 161 -12.66 4.91 -0.96
N GLN A 162 -11.40 4.78 -1.38
CA GLN A 162 -11.02 4.05 -2.59
C GLN A 162 -11.45 2.58 -2.53
N PHE A 163 -11.32 1.97 -1.35
CA PHE A 163 -11.60 0.55 -1.15
C PHE A 163 -12.94 0.28 -0.45
N LEU A 164 -13.85 1.26 -0.42
CA LEU A 164 -15.17 1.04 0.17
C LEU A 164 -15.97 0.03 -0.63
N VAL A 165 -16.40 -1.03 0.05
CA VAL A 165 -17.32 -2.02 -0.54
C VAL A 165 -18.70 -1.37 -0.71
N LYS A 166 -19.17 -1.29 -1.96
CA LYS A 166 -20.38 -0.54 -2.39
C LYS A 166 -21.68 -0.93 -1.67
N THR A 167 -21.72 -2.04 -0.94
CA THR A 167 -22.95 -2.70 -0.47
C THR A 167 -23.32 -2.47 0.99
N ARG A 168 -22.61 -1.62 1.75
CA ARG A 168 -22.74 -1.62 3.22
C ARG A 168 -23.58 -0.48 3.81
N GLY A 169 -24.90 -0.61 3.68
CA GLY A 169 -25.90 -0.20 4.67
C GLY A 169 -25.86 1.21 5.30
N LYS A 170 -26.58 1.33 6.43
CA LYS A 170 -26.83 2.55 7.23
C LYS A 170 -25.66 2.98 8.14
N HIS A 171 -24.50 2.34 8.05
CA HIS A 171 -23.35 2.68 8.90
C HIS A 171 -22.79 4.08 8.54
N ALA A 172 -22.26 4.77 9.55
CA ALA A 172 -21.52 6.01 9.37
C ALA A 172 -20.29 5.80 8.46
N SER A 173 -19.81 6.90 7.86
CA SER A 173 -18.71 6.91 6.90
C SER A 173 -17.44 6.22 7.44
N HIS A 174 -16.99 6.60 8.63
CA HIS A 174 -15.79 6.04 9.27
C HIS A 174 -15.91 4.52 9.56
N TRP A 175 -17.09 4.03 9.96
CA TRP A 175 -17.29 2.60 10.19
C TRP A 175 -17.26 1.80 8.90
N LYS A 176 -17.78 2.34 7.80
CA LYS A 176 -17.68 1.70 6.48
C LYS A 176 -16.22 1.48 6.07
N VAL A 177 -15.32 2.40 6.41
CA VAL A 177 -13.88 2.29 6.14
C VAL A 177 -13.27 1.12 6.92
N VAL A 178 -13.44 1.10 8.25
CA VAL A 178 -12.94 0.01 9.13
C VAL A 178 -13.41 -1.35 8.61
N ILE A 179 -14.72 -1.45 8.39
CA ILE A 179 -15.39 -2.66 7.96
C ILE A 179 -14.86 -3.14 6.60
N SER A 180 -14.55 -2.21 5.68
CA SER A 180 -13.99 -2.54 4.37
C SER A 180 -12.55 -3.06 4.47
N TYR A 181 -11.68 -2.42 5.26
CA TYR A 181 -10.31 -2.92 5.45
C TYR A 181 -10.27 -4.28 6.13
N VAL A 182 -11.16 -4.55 7.10
CA VAL A 182 -11.26 -5.89 7.71
C VAL A 182 -11.60 -6.94 6.67
N GLU A 183 -12.56 -6.67 5.79
CA GLU A 183 -12.89 -7.62 4.71
C GLU A 183 -11.75 -7.80 3.72
N LEU A 184 -11.10 -6.71 3.31
CA LEU A 184 -9.96 -6.79 2.40
C LEU A 184 -8.81 -7.60 3.03
N ALA A 185 -8.56 -7.40 4.32
CA ALA A 185 -7.56 -8.18 5.07
C ALA A 185 -7.94 -9.66 5.11
N LEU A 186 -9.19 -10.01 5.40
CA LEU A 186 -9.64 -11.40 5.38
C LEU A 186 -9.66 -12.02 3.98
N GLN A 187 -9.87 -11.23 2.92
CA GLN A 187 -9.75 -11.73 1.55
C GLN A 187 -8.30 -12.09 1.20
N HIS A 188 -7.33 -11.30 1.66
CA HIS A 188 -5.92 -11.55 1.41
C HIS A 188 -5.35 -12.63 2.35
N TRP A 189 -5.83 -12.69 3.59
CA TRP A 189 -5.40 -13.66 4.62
C TRP A 189 -6.60 -14.33 5.30
N PRO A 190 -7.31 -15.26 4.62
CA PRO A 190 -8.57 -15.84 5.10
C PRO A 190 -8.48 -16.66 6.38
N HIS A 191 -7.30 -17.20 6.69
CA HIS A 191 -7.07 -18.02 7.88
C HIS A 191 -6.43 -17.24 9.03
N ASP A 192 -6.12 -15.96 8.84
CA ASP A 192 -5.49 -15.17 9.88
C ASP A 192 -6.51 -14.60 10.87
N THR A 193 -6.79 -15.39 11.91
CA THR A 193 -7.68 -14.98 13.02
C THR A 193 -7.15 -13.76 13.79
N LYS A 194 -5.86 -13.41 13.65
CA LYS A 194 -5.28 -12.24 14.32
C LYS A 194 -5.88 -10.94 13.81
N ILE A 195 -6.29 -10.87 12.54
CA ILE A 195 -6.99 -9.71 11.93
C ILE A 195 -8.20 -9.31 12.77
N LEU A 196 -9.10 -10.27 13.03
CA LEU A 196 -10.29 -10.02 13.82
C LEU A 196 -9.95 -9.71 15.27
N ARG A 197 -8.93 -10.38 15.84
CA ARG A 197 -8.46 -10.14 17.22
C ARG A 197 -7.93 -8.74 17.41
N THR A 198 -7.14 -8.22 16.47
CA THR A 198 -6.62 -6.85 16.52
C THR A 198 -7.77 -5.85 16.66
N VAL A 199 -8.78 -5.96 15.80
CA VAL A 199 -9.95 -5.06 15.85
C VAL A 199 -10.73 -5.22 17.16
N ALA A 200 -10.99 -6.45 17.60
CA ALA A 200 -11.68 -6.71 18.86
C ALA A 200 -10.91 -6.17 20.07
N TYR A 201 -9.58 -6.28 20.08
CA TYR A 201 -8.74 -5.74 21.16
C TYR A 201 -8.84 -4.22 21.25
N VAL A 202 -8.96 -3.51 20.12
CA VAL A 202 -9.18 -2.07 20.16
C VAL A 202 -10.51 -1.73 20.83
N PHE A 203 -11.61 -2.41 20.47
CA PHE A 203 -12.91 -2.19 21.15
C PHE A 203 -12.80 -2.43 22.65
N LEU A 204 -12.19 -3.54 23.06
CA LEU A 204 -11.99 -3.87 24.47
C LEU A 204 -11.09 -2.84 25.18
N GLY A 205 -10.03 -2.36 24.52
CA GLY A 205 -9.12 -1.35 25.06
C GLY A 205 -9.80 -0.01 25.34
N TYR A 206 -10.78 0.37 24.52
CA TYR A 206 -11.62 1.56 24.74
C TYR A 206 -12.85 1.28 25.61
N SER A 207 -12.99 0.06 26.18
CA SER A 207 -14.17 -0.37 26.95
C SER A 207 -15.50 -0.22 26.19
N VAL A 208 -15.45 -0.35 24.86
CA VAL A 208 -16.62 -0.31 23.96
C VAL A 208 -17.11 -1.73 23.70
N GLN A 209 -18.43 -1.91 23.60
CA GLN A 209 -19.01 -3.21 23.26
C GLN A 209 -18.61 -3.64 21.84
N ILE A 210 -18.31 -4.93 21.69
CA ILE A 210 -17.98 -5.51 20.39
C ILE A 210 -19.23 -5.46 19.50
N PRO A 211 -19.15 -4.89 18.29
CA PRO A 211 -20.31 -4.76 17.42
C PRO A 211 -20.72 -6.11 16.82
N ALA A 212 -22.03 -6.30 16.64
CA ALA A 212 -22.61 -7.55 16.13
C ALA A 212 -22.07 -8.00 14.77
N TRP A 213 -21.66 -7.07 13.90
CA TRP A 213 -21.05 -7.42 12.61
C TRP A 213 -19.69 -8.12 12.80
N LEU A 214 -18.91 -7.72 13.80
CA LEU A 214 -17.60 -8.32 14.09
C LEU A 214 -17.78 -9.71 14.69
N GLU A 215 -18.74 -9.88 15.61
CA GLU A 215 -19.09 -11.21 16.15
C GLU A 215 -19.55 -12.17 15.05
N THR A 216 -20.35 -11.68 14.11
CA THR A 216 -20.83 -12.47 12.97
C THR A 216 -19.64 -12.93 12.12
N GLN A 217 -18.68 -12.04 11.86
CA GLN A 217 -17.48 -12.40 11.11
C GLN A 217 -16.60 -13.40 11.85
N TYR A 218 -16.43 -13.27 13.17
CA TYR A 218 -15.74 -14.26 13.98
C TYR A 218 -16.36 -15.66 13.86
N LYS A 219 -17.68 -15.76 13.99
CA LYS A 219 -18.39 -17.03 13.84
C LYS A 219 -18.20 -17.61 12.45
N ALA A 220 -18.29 -16.78 11.41
CA ALA A 220 -18.08 -17.19 10.03
C ALA A 220 -16.65 -17.68 9.77
N SER A 221 -15.62 -16.96 10.24
CA SER A 221 -14.23 -17.36 10.10
C SER A 221 -13.92 -18.67 10.82
N ILE A 222 -14.48 -18.88 12.02
CA ILE A 222 -14.34 -20.15 12.75
C ILE A 222 -14.94 -21.31 11.94
N LEU A 223 -16.16 -21.13 11.43
CA LEU A 223 -16.82 -22.15 10.59
C LEU A 223 -16.02 -22.45 9.31
N ALA A 224 -15.45 -21.42 8.66
CA ALA A 224 -14.62 -21.58 7.47
C ALA A 224 -13.34 -22.41 7.74
N ILE A 225 -12.73 -22.27 8.92
CA ILE A 225 -11.57 -23.08 9.32
C ILE A 225 -11.96 -24.56 9.49
N PHE A 226 -13.14 -24.85 10.06
CA PHE A 226 -13.61 -26.21 10.27
C PHE A 226 -14.11 -26.91 8.99
N CYS A 227 -14.51 -26.19 7.96
CA CYS A 227 -14.96 -26.78 6.69
C CYS A 227 -13.81 -27.16 5.72
N VAL A 228 -12.56 -26.79 6.04
CA VAL A 228 -11.37 -27.08 5.22
C VAL A 228 -10.54 -28.26 5.79
N LEU A 229 -10.95 -28.80 6.94
CA LEU A 229 -10.42 -30.02 7.57
C LEU A 229 -11.34 -31.22 7.29
#